data_AF-A0AAV7CE61-F1
#
_entry.id   AF-A0AAV7CE61-F1
#
_cell.length_a   1.000
_cell.length_b   1.000
_cell.length_c   1.000
_cell.angle_alpha   90.00
_cell.angle_beta   90.00
_cell.angle_gamma   90.00
#
_symmetry.space_group_name_H-M   'P 1'
#
loop_
_entity.id
_entity.type
_entity.pdbx_description
1 polymer ?
#
loop_
_entity_poly.entity_id
_entity_poly.type
_entity_poly.pdbx_seq_one_letter_code
_entity_poly.pdbx_strand_id
1 'polypeptide(L)'
;MVKNKLPHDRLKSTVDNLTLMCDIHNLTFFCHTGSLEVFHSTTLKYRPKRIHYNHDSMVARTNLSALDHNYNVELRQATARGIDREEQGKYRVEY
;
A
#
# COMPACT_ATOMS: atom_id res chain seq x y z
N MET A 1 -21.13 32.14 26.58
CA MET A 1 -21.76 30.80 26.52
C MET A 1 -21.21 30.06 25.32
N VAL A 2 -20.30 29.10 25.52
CA VAL A 2 -19.68 28.33 24.42
C VAL A 2 -20.70 27.30 23.93
N LYS A 3 -21.24 27.48 22.72
CA LYS A 3 -22.12 26.48 22.11
C LYS A 3 -21.31 25.20 21.90
N ASN A 4 -21.76 24.09 22.48
CA ASN A 4 -21.14 22.79 22.28
C ASN A 4 -21.39 22.36 20.82
N LYS A 5 -20.44 22.63 19.92
CA LYS A 5 -20.50 22.17 18.52
C LYS A 5 -20.55 20.65 18.50
N LEU A 6 -21.48 20.07 17.73
CA LEU A 6 -21.55 18.62 17.55
C LEU A 6 -20.24 18.10 16.95
N PRO A 7 -19.87 16.83 17.18
CA PRO A 7 -18.62 16.27 16.66
C PRO A 7 -18.45 16.44 15.14
N HIS A 8 -19.54 16.34 14.39
CA HIS A 8 -19.51 16.53 12.93
C HIS A 8 -19.29 18.00 12.53
N ASP A 9 -19.81 18.97 13.29
CA ASP A 9 -19.57 20.41 13.04
C ASP A 9 -18.12 20.81 13.30
N ARG A 10 -17.49 20.16 14.29
CA ARG A 10 -16.07 20.34 14.57
C ARG A 10 -15.22 19.73 13.47
N LEU A 11 -15.51 18.49 13.06
CA LEU A 11 -14.81 17.85 11.95
C LEU A 11 -14.92 18.68 10.68
N LYS A 12 -16.13 19.14 10.34
CA LYS A 12 -16.37 20.01 9.18
C LYS A 12 -15.51 21.28 9.27
N SER A 13 -15.55 21.98 10.41
CA SER A 13 -14.73 23.18 10.64
C SER A 13 -13.22 22.92 10.55
N THR A 14 -12.76 21.73 10.91
CA THR A 14 -11.34 21.35 10.82
C THR A 14 -10.95 21.02 9.39
N VAL A 15 -11.78 20.24 8.68
CA VAL A 15 -11.55 19.86 7.28
C VAL A 15 -11.62 21.09 6.37
N ASP A 16 -12.61 21.98 6.56
CA ASP A 16 -12.78 23.20 5.75
C ASP A 16 -11.69 24.27 6.01
N ASN A 17 -10.68 23.98 6.83
CA ASN A 17 -9.58 24.89 7.07
C ASN A 17 -8.68 24.98 5.82
N LEU A 18 -8.54 26.19 5.26
CA LEU A 18 -7.79 26.42 4.03
C LEU A 18 -6.30 26.07 4.15
N THR A 19 -5.68 26.35 5.30
CA THR A 19 -4.28 26.00 5.56
C THR A 19 -4.10 24.49 5.56
N LEU A 20 -4.98 23.77 6.25
CA LEU A 20 -4.97 22.31 6.25
C LEU A 20 -5.13 21.74 4.82
N MET A 21 -6.01 22.33 4.00
CA MET A 21 -6.22 21.89 2.63
C MET A 21 -4.99 22.10 1.74
N CYS A 22 -4.31 23.23 1.86
CA CYS A 22 -3.03 23.48 1.18
C CYS A 22 -1.95 22.50 1.66
N ASP A 23 -1.88 22.23 2.96
CA ASP A 23 -0.89 21.31 3.54
C ASP A 23 -1.15 19.86 3.12
N ILE A 24 -2.41 19.41 3.07
CA ILE A 24 -2.81 18.08 2.57
C ILE A 24 -2.40 17.93 1.10
N HIS A 25 -2.58 18.96 0.28
CA HIS A 25 -2.11 18.93 -1.10
C HIS A 25 -0.60 18.69 -1.18
N ASN A 26 0.16 19.40 -0.34
CA ASN A 26 1.61 19.29 -0.28
C ASN A 26 2.11 17.96 0.35
N LEU A 27 1.33 17.34 1.24
CA LEU A 27 1.63 16.03 1.85
C LEU A 27 1.80 14.91 0.80
N THR A 28 1.13 15.02 -0.35
CA THR A 28 1.29 14.10 -1.49
C THR A 28 2.74 13.97 -1.94
N PHE A 29 3.54 15.06 -1.83
CA PHE A 29 4.94 15.06 -2.23
C PHE A 29 5.88 14.45 -1.18
N PHE A 30 5.46 14.40 0.09
CA PHE A 30 6.27 13.88 1.20
C PHE A 30 5.98 12.41 1.52
N CYS A 31 4.74 11.97 1.32
CA CYS A 31 4.36 10.59 1.58
C CYS A 31 4.63 9.71 0.35
N HIS A 32 5.88 9.25 0.19
CA HIS A 32 6.18 8.20 -0.77
C HIS A 32 5.43 6.91 -0.38
N THR A 33 4.38 6.56 -1.14
CA THR A 33 3.55 5.36 -0.91
C THR A 33 4.11 4.10 -1.56
N GLY A 34 5.27 4.16 -2.21
CA GLY A 34 5.83 3.04 -2.96
C GLY A 34 5.97 1.75 -2.13
N SER A 35 6.47 1.84 -0.90
CA SER A 35 6.58 0.67 -0.02
C SER A 35 5.21 0.08 0.36
N LEU A 36 4.21 0.95 0.56
CA LEU A 36 2.84 0.54 0.86
C LEU A 36 2.18 -0.13 -0.36
N GLU A 37 2.42 0.39 -1.55
CA GLU A 37 1.94 -0.17 -2.81
C GLU A 37 2.53 -1.57 -3.07
N VAL A 38 3.83 -1.74 -2.81
CA VAL A 38 4.50 -3.06 -2.90
C VAL A 38 3.88 -4.03 -1.90
N PHE A 39 3.71 -3.63 -0.64
CA PHE A 39 3.04 -4.46 0.37
C PHE A 39 1.61 -4.85 -0.05
N HIS A 40 0.84 -3.90 -0.57
CA HIS A 40 -0.51 -4.16 -1.06
C HIS A 40 -0.53 -5.15 -2.23
N SER A 41 0.45 -5.10 -3.14
CA SER A 41 0.61 -6.09 -4.20
C SER A 41 0.85 -7.49 -3.62
N THR A 42 1.78 -7.64 -2.65
CA THR A 42 2.03 -8.91 -1.94
C THR A 42 0.77 -9.40 -1.22
N THR A 43 -0.02 -8.48 -0.65
CA THR A 43 -1.26 -8.83 0.07
C THR A 43 -2.30 -9.47 -0.84
N LEU A 44 -2.36 -9.12 -2.13
CA LEU A 44 -3.34 -9.69 -3.06
C LEU A 44 -3.16 -11.20 -3.28
N LYS A 45 -1.94 -11.72 -3.15
CA LYS A 45 -1.63 -13.17 -3.20
C LYS A 45 -2.41 -13.94 -2.14
N TYR A 46 -2.48 -13.39 -0.93
CA TYR A 46 -3.15 -14.02 0.20
C TYR A 46 -4.61 -13.60 0.33
N ARG A 47 -4.94 -12.37 -0.03
CA ARG A 47 -6.27 -11.77 0.13
C ARG A 47 -6.75 -11.09 -1.16
N PRO A 48 -7.22 -11.87 -2.15
CA PRO A 48 -7.77 -11.33 -3.38
C PRO A 48 -8.99 -10.44 -3.12
N LYS A 49 -9.08 -9.29 -3.80
CA LYS A 49 -10.17 -8.30 -3.63
C LYS A 49 -11.58 -8.85 -3.91
N ARG A 50 -11.69 -9.89 -4.73
CA ARG A 50 -12.96 -10.45 -5.22
C ARG A 50 -13.53 -11.56 -4.34
N ILE A 51 -12.81 -12.00 -3.32
CA ILE A 51 -13.20 -13.11 -2.46
C ILE A 51 -13.46 -12.59 -1.05
N HIS A 52 -14.65 -12.88 -0.53
CA HIS A 52 -14.99 -12.57 0.85
C HIS A 52 -14.45 -13.66 1.78
N TYR A 53 -13.84 -13.24 2.88
CA TYR A 53 -13.36 -14.11 3.94
C TYR A 53 -13.96 -13.67 5.28
N ASN A 54 -14.13 -14.61 6.21
CA ASN A 54 -14.50 -14.25 7.57
C ASN A 54 -13.37 -13.43 8.24
N HIS A 55 -13.72 -12.72 9.31
CA HIS A 55 -12.79 -11.83 10.00
C HIS A 55 -11.49 -12.53 10.41
N ASP A 56 -11.57 -13.72 11.00
CA ASP A 56 -10.37 -14.44 11.46
C ASP A 56 -9.46 -14.85 10.32
N SER A 57 -10.03 -15.28 9.18
CA SER A 57 -9.26 -15.56 7.97
C SER A 57 -8.62 -14.30 7.41
N MET A 58 -9.31 -13.15 7.47
CA MET A 58 -8.74 -11.86 7.04
C MET A 58 -7.54 -11.48 7.90
N VAL A 59 -7.62 -11.67 9.22
CA VAL A 59 -6.52 -11.41 10.16
C VAL A 59 -5.34 -12.34 9.85
N ALA A 60 -5.58 -13.65 9.80
CA ALA A 60 -4.52 -14.63 9.54
C ALA A 60 -3.80 -14.39 8.21
N ARG A 61 -4.55 -14.08 7.14
CA ARG A 61 -4.00 -13.82 5.80
C ARG A 61 -3.23 -12.50 5.73
N THR A 62 -3.68 -11.49 6.49
CA THR A 62 -2.95 -10.22 6.60
C THR A 62 -1.61 -10.41 7.32
N ASN A 63 -1.60 -11.18 8.41
CA ASN A 63 -0.37 -11.53 9.11
C ASN A 63 0.61 -12.31 8.22
N LEU A 64 0.10 -13.29 7.46
CA LEU A 64 0.92 -14.06 6.52
C LEU A 64 1.52 -13.18 5.42
N SER A 65 0.75 -12.22 4.89
CA SER A 65 1.26 -11.26 3.91
C SER A 65 2.34 -10.34 4.50
N ALA A 66 2.22 -9.94 5.77
CA ALA A 66 3.23 -9.11 6.43
C ALA A 66 4.54 -9.88 6.60
N LEU A 67 4.47 -11.16 7.00
CA LEU A 67 5.65 -12.02 7.12
C LEU A 67 6.34 -12.23 5.76
N ASP A 68 5.57 -12.54 4.70
CA ASP A 68 6.12 -12.70 3.34
C ASP A 68 6.76 -11.40 2.86
N HIS A 69 6.10 -10.26 3.05
CA HIS A 69 6.65 -8.97 2.66
C HIS A 69 7.95 -8.64 3.40
N ASN A 70 7.99 -8.79 4.73
CA ASN A 70 9.19 -8.49 5.52
C ASN A 70 10.36 -9.38 5.09
N TYR A 71 10.11 -10.67 4.88
CA TYR A 71 11.14 -11.59 4.37
C TYR A 71 11.69 -11.13 3.01
N ASN A 72 10.84 -10.69 2.09
CA ASN A 72 11.26 -10.29 0.74
C ASN A 72 11.90 -8.89 0.69
N VAL A 73 11.52 -7.96 1.57
CA VAL A 73 12.09 -6.60 1.62
C VAL A 73 13.47 -6.60 2.28
N GLU A 74 13.70 -7.47 3.27
CA GLU A 74 14.98 -7.57 3.98
C GLU A 74 16.03 -8.40 3.22
N LEU A 75 15.61 -9.27 2.30
CA LEU A 75 16.54 -9.88 1.35
C LEU A 75 17.06 -8.79 0.40
N ARG A 76 18.38 -8.53 0.43
CA ARG A 76 19.06 -7.76 -0.64
C ARG A 76 18.51 -8.28 -1.97
N GLN A 77 17.89 -7.40 -2.75
CA GLN A 77 17.46 -7.73 -4.11
C GLN A 77 18.56 -8.57 -4.74
N ALA A 78 18.22 -9.77 -5.21
CA ALA A 78 19.16 -10.57 -5.97
C ALA A 78 19.59 -9.67 -7.13
N THR A 79 20.76 -9.02 -7.00
CA THR A 79 21.41 -8.39 -8.13
C THR A 79 21.51 -9.50 -9.14
N ALA A 80 20.75 -9.41 -10.21
CA ALA A 80 20.90 -10.29 -11.34
C ALA A 80 22.38 -10.20 -11.71
N ARG A 81 23.18 -11.17 -11.24
CA ARG A 81 24.56 -11.32 -11.69
C ARG A 81 24.40 -11.57 -13.18
N GLY A 82 24.90 -10.61 -13.97
CA GLY A 82 24.79 -10.50 -15.42
C GLY A 82 24.09 -11.66 -16.08
N ILE A 83 22.80 -11.50 -16.37
CA ILE A 83 22.24 -12.15 -17.54
C ILE A 83 22.51 -11.16 -18.65
N ASP A 84 23.52 -11.48 -19.45
CA ASP A 84 23.82 -10.79 -20.69
C ASP A 84 22.52 -10.70 -21.49
N ARG A 85 22.17 -9.50 -21.97
CA ARG A 85 20.83 -9.21 -22.56
C ARG A 85 20.44 -10.10 -23.74
N GLU A 86 21.32 -10.97 -24.22
CA GLU A 86 21.08 -11.88 -25.35
C GLU A 86 20.19 -13.09 -25.01
N GLU A 87 20.09 -13.55 -23.76
CA GLU A 87 19.29 -14.76 -23.44
C GLU A 87 17.79 -14.51 -23.19
N GLN A 88 17.36 -13.26 -23.01
CA GLN A 88 15.93 -12.95 -22.78
C GLN A 88 15.04 -13.14 -24.03
N GLY A 89 15.63 -13.31 -25.22
CA GLY A 89 14.88 -13.58 -26.45
C GLY A 89 14.37 -15.02 -26.60
N LYS A 90 14.80 -15.97 -25.76
CA LYS A 90 14.56 -17.41 -26.02
C LYS A 90 13.23 -17.97 -25.52
N TYR A 91 12.50 -17.24 -24.68
CA TYR A 91 11.20 -17.69 -24.12
C TYR A 91 10.05 -16.72 -24.40
N ARG A 92 10.07 -16.04 -25.54
CA ARG A 92 8.87 -15.32 -26.02
C ARG A 92 8.03 -16.31 -26.83
N VAL A 93 7.12 -17.00 -26.14
CA VAL A 93 6.04 -17.74 -26.83
C VAL A 93 5.02 -16.68 -27.25
N GLU A 94 4.97 -16.39 -28.55
CA GLU A 94 3.91 -15.56 -29.13
C GLU A 94 2.64 -16.40 -29.24
N TYR A 95 1.50 -15.79 -28.89
CA TYR A 95 0.16 -16.34 -29.10
C TYR A 95 -0.34 -15.97 -30.50
#